data_AF-G2WX92-F1
#
_entry.id   AF-G2WX92-F1
#
_cell.length_a   1.000
_cell.length_b   1.000
_cell.length_c   1.000
_cell.angle_alpha   90.00
_cell.angle_beta   90.00
_cell.angle_gamma   90.00
#
_symmetry.space_group_name_H-M   'P 1'
#
loop_
_entity.id
_entity.type
_entity.pdbx_description
1 polymer ?
#
loop_
_entity_poly.entity_id
_entity_poly.type
_entity_poly.pdbx_seq_one_letter_code
_entity_poly.pdbx_strand_id
1 'polypeptide(L)'
;MSNSRDPGDVLLGTTSQGPDWILLFTGTRHLGGVSNSGHHPTSPLYPLIRVAIFRWTLTQKTYTHPYLDPLRARLAAATYIPADVRAVYDKAVHALHQSFGLFYVEKDELLEGSIDLFIWVGNVIEDFLPMLREETPRQEALVIFSYFCMLPKKLPRQWWLNRWADSIKIRTYELLDAEHRTWVVEPTMIDGGG
;
A
#
# COMPACT_ATOMS: atom_id res chain seq x y z
N MET A 1 5.77 -28.28 -22.98
CA MET A 1 6.71 -27.57 -22.08
C MET A 1 5.85 -26.75 -21.13
N SER A 2 5.82 -27.13 -19.85
CA SER A 2 4.99 -26.46 -18.84
C SER A 2 5.59 -25.11 -18.51
N ASN A 3 4.88 -24.03 -18.84
CA ASN A 3 5.27 -22.68 -18.45
C ASN A 3 4.77 -22.47 -17.01
N SER A 4 5.52 -23.00 -16.04
CA SER A 4 5.24 -22.74 -14.62
C SER A 4 5.51 -21.27 -14.37
N ARG A 5 4.45 -20.48 -14.28
CA ARG A 5 4.55 -19.05 -13.93
C ARG A 5 4.87 -18.96 -12.45
N ASP A 6 5.97 -18.29 -12.12
CA ASP A 6 6.34 -17.96 -10.75
C ASP A 6 5.24 -17.07 -10.15
N PRO A 7 4.66 -17.41 -8.97
CA PRO A 7 3.62 -16.58 -8.36
C PRO A 7 4.09 -15.16 -8.02
N GLY A 8 5.41 -14.94 -7.82
CA GLY A 8 6.01 -13.62 -7.65
C GLY A 8 5.93 -12.76 -8.92
N ASP A 9 6.12 -13.39 -10.10
CA ASP A 9 5.93 -12.75 -11.42
C ASP A 9 4.45 -12.38 -11.67
N VAL A 10 3.54 -13.14 -11.05
CA VAL A 10 2.08 -12.97 -11.20
C VAL A 10 1.56 -11.77 -10.42
N LEU A 11 2.10 -11.41 -9.26
CA LEU A 11 1.55 -10.28 -8.49
C LEU A 11 2.11 -8.92 -8.95
N LEU A 12 3.34 -8.90 -9.50
CA LEU A 12 4.13 -7.67 -9.62
C LEU A 12 4.54 -7.28 -11.05
N GLY A 13 4.11 -8.07 -12.03
CA GLY A 13 4.19 -7.70 -13.44
C GLY A 13 5.61 -7.83 -13.98
N THR A 14 5.93 -9.02 -14.50
CA THR A 14 7.06 -9.16 -15.42
C THR A 14 6.56 -9.51 -16.83
N THR A 15 7.09 -8.69 -17.76
CA THR A 15 7.24 -8.84 -19.22
C THR A 15 6.04 -9.07 -20.15
N SER A 16 4.82 -9.38 -19.70
CA SER A 16 3.67 -9.49 -20.63
C SER A 16 2.51 -8.51 -20.41
N GLN A 17 2.40 -7.86 -19.24
CA GLN A 17 1.21 -7.06 -18.88
C GLN A 17 1.49 -5.71 -18.20
N GLY A 18 2.74 -5.33 -17.99
CA GLY A 18 3.12 -4.03 -17.40
C GLY A 18 4.53 -4.06 -16.78
N PRO A 19 5.12 -2.88 -16.50
CA PRO A 19 6.41 -2.80 -15.82
C PRO A 19 6.29 -3.10 -14.32
N ASP A 20 7.36 -3.64 -13.72
CA ASP A 20 7.45 -3.84 -12.27
C ASP A 20 7.39 -2.48 -11.56
N TRP A 21 6.21 -2.16 -11.03
CA TRP A 21 5.91 -0.86 -10.43
C TRP A 21 6.66 -0.64 -9.12
N ILE A 22 6.97 -1.72 -8.39
CA ILE A 22 7.78 -1.63 -7.17
C ILE A 22 9.20 -1.26 -7.57
N LEU A 23 9.77 -1.89 -8.61
CA LEU A 23 11.10 -1.52 -9.11
C LEU A 23 11.13 -0.06 -9.60
N LEU A 24 10.12 0.38 -10.35
CA LEU A 24 10.01 1.78 -10.80
C LEU A 24 9.95 2.76 -9.62
N PHE A 25 9.15 2.43 -8.61
CA PHE A 25 9.03 3.27 -7.42
C PHE A 25 10.32 3.27 -6.59
N THR A 26 10.96 2.10 -6.42
CA THR A 26 12.28 1.97 -5.80
C THR A 26 13.29 2.86 -6.51
N GLY A 27 13.37 2.81 -7.85
CA GLY A 27 14.28 3.65 -8.63
C GLY A 27 14.00 5.14 -8.42
N THR A 28 12.73 5.54 -8.43
CA THR A 28 12.32 6.94 -8.22
C THR A 28 12.72 7.44 -6.82
N ARG A 29 12.54 6.62 -5.78
CA ARG A 29 12.98 6.94 -4.41
C ARG A 29 14.49 7.16 -4.33
N HIS A 30 15.28 6.28 -4.95
CA HIS A 30 16.73 6.40 -4.95
C HIS A 30 17.18 7.69 -5.66
N LEU A 31 16.59 8.02 -6.81
CA LEU A 31 16.87 9.26 -7.52
C LEU A 31 16.52 10.50 -6.68
N GLY A 32 15.41 10.45 -5.94
CA GLY A 32 15.03 11.51 -4.99
C GLY A 32 16.05 11.69 -3.87
N GLY A 33 16.54 10.59 -3.30
CA GLY A 33 17.53 10.62 -2.20
C GLY A 33 18.93 11.10 -2.62
N VAL A 34 19.33 10.84 -3.87
CA VAL A 34 20.62 11.31 -4.43
C VAL A 34 20.55 12.80 -4.84
N SER A 35 19.35 13.32 -5.12
CA SER A 35 19.16 14.72 -5.49
C SER A 35 19.17 15.65 -4.27
N ASN A 36 20.36 16.03 -3.81
CA ASN A 36 20.52 17.03 -2.75
C ASN A 36 19.94 18.42 -3.15
N SER A 37 19.69 18.61 -4.45
CA SER A 37 19.11 19.81 -5.05
C SER A 37 17.61 19.95 -4.84
N GLY A 38 16.89 18.85 -4.54
CA GLY A 38 15.42 18.85 -4.46
C GLY A 38 14.85 19.82 -3.42
N HIS A 39 15.55 20.00 -2.30
CA HIS A 39 15.12 20.88 -1.21
C HIS A 39 15.44 22.36 -1.44
N HIS A 40 16.22 22.70 -2.47
CA HIS A 40 16.58 24.07 -2.75
C HIS A 40 15.41 24.81 -3.42
N PRO A 41 15.06 26.05 -3.01
CA PRO A 41 13.94 26.80 -3.59
C PRO A 41 14.01 27.04 -5.10
N THR A 42 15.20 26.96 -5.71
CA THR A 42 15.39 27.11 -7.16
C THR A 42 15.22 25.81 -7.94
N SER A 43 14.99 24.69 -7.26
CA SER A 43 14.73 23.41 -7.92
C SER A 43 13.35 23.41 -8.56
N PRO A 44 13.20 22.94 -9.81
CA PRO A 44 11.89 22.76 -10.42
C PRO A 44 11.02 21.72 -9.68
N LEU A 45 11.63 20.86 -8.85
CA LEU A 45 10.92 19.86 -8.03
C LEU A 45 10.51 20.41 -6.65
N TYR A 46 10.96 21.61 -6.28
CA TYR A 46 10.71 22.17 -4.95
C TYR A 46 9.22 22.21 -4.57
N PRO A 47 8.28 22.61 -5.45
CA PRO A 47 6.86 22.59 -5.12
C PRO A 47 6.34 21.18 -4.81
N LEU A 48 6.75 20.18 -5.60
CA LEU A 48 6.35 18.78 -5.41
C LEU A 48 6.88 18.23 -4.08
N ILE A 49 8.13 18.55 -3.74
CA ILE A 49 8.76 18.13 -2.49
C ILE A 49 8.06 18.77 -1.29
N ARG A 50 7.70 20.07 -1.38
CA ARG A 50 6.93 20.72 -0.31
C ARG A 50 5.56 20.08 -0.11
N VAL A 51 4.86 19.74 -1.20
CA VAL A 51 3.59 19.02 -1.11
C VAL A 51 3.81 17.65 -0.47
N ALA A 52 4.82 16.88 -0.89
CA ALA A 52 5.11 15.57 -0.29
C ALA A 52 5.44 15.65 1.21
N ILE A 53 6.24 16.63 1.63
CA ILE A 53 6.55 16.87 3.05
C ILE A 53 5.28 17.25 3.81
N PHE A 54 4.48 18.17 3.29
CA PHE A 54 3.23 18.57 3.93
C PHE A 54 2.28 17.37 4.07
N ARG A 55 2.10 16.60 3.00
CA ARG A 55 1.30 15.37 2.98
C ARG A 55 1.81 14.36 4.00
N TRP A 56 3.12 14.17 4.10
CA TRP A 56 3.74 13.35 5.13
C TRP A 56 3.42 13.86 6.55
N THR A 57 3.45 15.17 6.81
CA THR A 57 3.08 15.68 8.14
C THR A 57 1.62 15.40 8.49
N LEU A 58 0.73 15.34 7.49
CA LEU A 58 -0.66 14.96 7.70
C LEU A 58 -0.81 13.48 8.06
N THR A 59 0.02 12.58 7.52
CA THR A 59 0.00 11.16 7.91
C THR A 59 0.41 10.96 9.38
N GLN A 60 1.21 11.87 9.93
CA GLN A 60 1.64 11.81 11.34
C GLN A 60 0.56 12.24 12.33
N LYS A 61 -0.54 12.86 11.87
CA LYS A 61 -1.69 13.16 12.75
C LYS A 61 -2.32 11.85 13.25
N THR A 62 -2.85 11.89 14.46
CA THR A 62 -3.61 10.75 15.00
C THR A 62 -5.05 10.82 14.48
N TYR A 63 -5.42 9.84 13.66
CA TYR A 63 -6.80 9.60 13.26
C TYR A 63 -7.37 8.46 14.09
N THR A 64 -8.58 8.60 14.59
CA THR A 64 -9.31 7.51 15.26
C THR A 64 -10.36 6.97 14.30
N HIS A 65 -10.19 5.71 13.86
CA HIS A 65 -11.17 5.04 13.00
C HIS A 65 -11.08 3.52 13.12
N PRO A 66 -12.18 2.78 12.86
CA PRO A 66 -12.23 1.33 13.07
C PRO A 66 -11.72 0.49 11.89
N TYR A 67 -11.39 1.10 10.74
CA TYR A 67 -11.23 0.37 9.47
C TYR A 67 -10.22 -0.78 9.44
N LEU A 68 -9.18 -0.74 10.28
CA LEU A 68 -8.18 -1.82 10.36
C LEU A 68 -8.32 -2.69 11.61
N ASP A 69 -9.30 -2.45 12.46
CA ASP A 69 -9.46 -3.20 13.71
C ASP A 69 -9.76 -4.70 13.47
N PRO A 70 -10.60 -5.08 12.48
CA PRO A 70 -10.76 -6.49 12.13
C PRO A 70 -9.45 -7.15 11.71
N LEU A 71 -8.64 -6.47 10.89
CA LEU A 71 -7.32 -6.96 10.46
C LEU A 71 -6.38 -7.14 11.65
N ARG A 72 -6.28 -6.12 12.52
CA ARG A 72 -5.43 -6.17 13.73
C ARG A 72 -5.82 -7.33 14.64
N ALA A 73 -7.12 -7.55 14.85
CA ALA A 73 -7.61 -8.66 15.65
C ALA A 73 -7.21 -10.01 15.06
N ARG A 74 -7.31 -10.18 13.73
CA ARG A 74 -6.89 -11.41 13.04
C ARG A 74 -5.39 -11.65 13.14
N LEU A 75 -4.57 -10.62 12.92
CA LEU A 75 -3.11 -10.71 13.05
C LEU A 75 -2.66 -10.99 14.50
N ALA A 76 -3.38 -10.47 15.49
CA ALA A 76 -3.12 -10.75 16.90
C ALA A 76 -3.48 -12.20 17.28
N ALA A 77 -4.56 -12.74 16.71
CA ALA A 77 -4.99 -14.12 16.92
C ALA A 77 -4.16 -15.16 16.13
N ALA A 78 -3.42 -14.74 15.11
CA ALA A 78 -2.60 -15.63 14.30
C ALA A 78 -1.43 -16.21 15.11
N THR A 79 -1.46 -17.53 15.32
CA THR A 79 -0.52 -18.26 16.20
C THR A 79 0.88 -18.40 15.60
N TYR A 80 1.04 -18.35 14.27
CA TYR A 80 2.29 -18.69 13.60
C TYR A 80 2.88 -17.53 12.78
N ILE A 81 3.17 -16.40 13.45
CA ILE A 81 3.91 -15.29 12.86
C ILE A 81 5.20 -15.07 13.64
N PRO A 82 6.39 -15.31 13.02
CA PRO A 82 7.69 -15.00 13.63
C PRO A 82 7.77 -13.54 14.11
N ALA A 83 8.53 -13.27 15.17
CA ALA A 83 8.56 -11.96 15.81
C ALA A 83 9.09 -10.84 14.89
N ASP A 84 10.08 -11.16 14.05
CA ASP A 84 10.64 -10.27 13.03
C ASP A 84 9.62 -9.94 11.94
N VAL A 85 8.91 -10.95 11.42
CA VAL A 85 7.84 -10.77 10.43
C VAL A 85 6.67 -9.97 11.03
N ARG A 86 6.33 -10.24 12.30
CA ARG A 86 5.29 -9.51 13.03
C ARG A 86 5.62 -8.02 13.13
N ALA A 87 6.86 -7.67 13.43
CA ALA A 87 7.28 -6.27 13.49
C ALA A 87 7.10 -5.55 12.12
N VAL A 88 7.39 -6.24 11.01
CA VAL A 88 7.18 -5.70 9.66
C VAL A 88 5.68 -5.51 9.37
N TYR A 89 4.84 -6.48 9.75
CA TYR A 89 3.38 -6.36 9.59
C TYR A 89 2.79 -5.25 10.44
N ASP A 90 3.18 -5.14 11.70
CA ASP A 90 2.71 -4.08 12.61
C ASP A 90 3.08 -2.69 12.06
N LYS A 91 4.30 -2.54 11.54
CA LYS A 91 4.73 -1.32 10.85
C LYS A 91 3.87 -1.03 9.61
N ALA A 92 3.65 -2.02 8.74
CA ALA A 92 2.86 -1.86 7.52
C ALA A 92 1.39 -1.51 7.81
N VAL A 93 0.78 -2.17 8.81
CA VAL A 93 -0.58 -1.91 9.28
C VAL A 93 -0.69 -0.56 9.96
N HIS A 94 0.31 -0.14 10.74
CA HIS A 94 0.35 1.20 11.32
C HIS A 94 0.39 2.28 10.23
N ALA A 95 1.25 2.12 9.22
CA ALA A 95 1.30 3.02 8.08
C ALA A 95 -0.03 3.01 7.29
N LEU A 96 -0.66 1.85 7.11
CA LEU A 96 -1.99 1.77 6.48
C LEU A 96 -3.03 2.54 7.29
N HIS A 97 -3.01 2.43 8.62
CA HIS A 97 -3.95 3.14 9.47
C HIS A 97 -3.85 4.66 9.27
N GLN A 98 -2.63 5.20 9.22
CA GLN A 98 -2.42 6.61 8.90
C GLN A 98 -3.00 6.99 7.52
N SER A 99 -2.79 6.14 6.51
CA SER A 99 -3.38 6.34 5.18
C SER A 99 -4.91 6.28 5.21
N PHE A 100 -5.52 5.30 5.89
CA PHE A 100 -6.98 5.21 5.99
C PHE A 100 -7.59 6.44 6.67
N GLY A 101 -6.93 6.99 7.70
CA GLY A 101 -7.33 8.25 8.31
C GLY A 101 -7.40 9.40 7.30
N LEU A 102 -6.40 9.52 6.44
CA LEU A 102 -6.39 10.53 5.38
C LEU A 102 -7.45 10.30 4.30
N PHE A 103 -7.66 9.06 3.88
CA PHE A 103 -8.55 8.73 2.77
C PHE A 103 -10.04 8.64 3.16
N TYR A 104 -10.35 8.40 4.44
CA TYR A 104 -11.72 8.14 4.90
C TYR A 104 -12.20 9.10 5.99
N VAL A 105 -11.30 9.74 6.75
CA VAL A 105 -11.69 10.61 7.88
C VAL A 105 -11.41 12.09 7.60
N GLU A 106 -10.24 12.41 7.06
CA GLU A 106 -9.87 13.79 6.67
C GLU A 106 -10.75 14.24 5.49
N LYS A 107 -11.52 15.33 5.68
CA LYS A 107 -12.60 15.76 4.76
C LYS A 107 -12.18 16.86 3.78
N ASP A 108 -10.89 17.08 3.62
CA ASP A 108 -10.41 18.17 2.77
C ASP A 108 -10.38 17.71 1.30
N GLU A 109 -11.31 18.21 0.49
CA GLU A 109 -11.41 17.86 -0.94
C GLU A 109 -10.20 18.32 -1.77
N LEU A 110 -9.38 19.25 -1.25
CA LEU A 110 -8.12 19.67 -1.87
C LEU A 110 -6.98 18.66 -1.62
N LEU A 111 -7.21 17.65 -0.76
CA LEU A 111 -6.24 16.66 -0.32
C LEU A 111 -6.32 15.31 -1.06
N GLU A 112 -6.98 15.21 -2.21
CA GLU A 112 -6.97 14.00 -3.06
C GLU A 112 -5.60 13.79 -3.76
N GLY A 113 -4.56 13.59 -2.96
CA GLY A 113 -3.19 13.41 -3.39
C GLY A 113 -2.90 11.94 -3.66
N SER A 114 -2.65 11.58 -4.92
CA SER A 114 -2.02 10.29 -5.25
C SER A 114 -0.68 10.07 -4.54
N ILE A 115 -0.02 11.16 -4.10
CA ILE A 115 1.18 11.14 -3.25
C ILE A 115 0.97 10.32 -1.97
N ASP A 116 -0.24 10.28 -1.39
CA ASP A 116 -0.49 9.56 -0.14
C ASP A 116 -0.38 8.04 -0.31
N LEU A 117 -0.74 7.51 -1.48
CA LEU A 117 -0.47 6.11 -1.82
C LEU A 117 1.02 5.82 -1.78
N PHE A 118 1.81 6.72 -2.37
CA PHE A 118 3.26 6.58 -2.47
C PHE A 118 3.97 6.79 -1.14
N ILE A 119 3.41 7.58 -0.22
CA ILE A 119 3.91 7.69 1.14
C ILE A 119 3.82 6.32 1.84
N TRP A 120 2.68 5.64 1.74
CA TRP A 120 2.56 4.28 2.29
C TRP A 120 3.58 3.33 1.67
N VAL A 121 3.65 3.28 0.33
CA VAL A 121 4.61 2.43 -0.40
C VAL A 121 6.03 2.74 0.08
N GLY A 122 6.40 4.01 0.19
CA GLY A 122 7.71 4.44 0.71
C GLY A 122 8.00 3.95 2.12
N ASN A 123 7.01 3.84 2.99
CA ASN A 123 7.20 3.35 4.36
C ASN A 123 7.54 1.85 4.43
N VAL A 124 7.12 1.09 3.42
CA VAL A 124 7.08 -0.38 3.50
C VAL A 124 7.85 -1.07 2.36
N ILE A 125 8.48 -0.30 1.46
CA ILE A 125 9.18 -0.80 0.27
C ILE A 125 10.44 -1.63 0.56
N GLU A 126 11.11 -1.37 1.69
CA GLU A 126 12.39 -2.02 2.03
C GLU A 126 12.21 -3.32 2.80
N ASP A 127 11.06 -3.53 3.45
CA ASP A 127 10.82 -4.63 4.39
C ASP A 127 9.58 -5.46 4.03
N PHE A 128 8.41 -4.83 3.88
CA PHE A 128 7.16 -5.53 3.62
C PHE A 128 6.96 -5.92 2.15
N LEU A 129 7.21 -5.00 1.21
CA LEU A 129 7.01 -5.29 -0.23
C LEU A 129 7.88 -6.45 -0.75
N PRO A 130 9.13 -6.66 -0.29
CA PRO A 130 9.90 -7.85 -0.60
C PRO A 130 9.19 -9.16 -0.18
N MET A 131 8.42 -9.18 0.90
CA MET A 131 7.66 -10.38 1.31
C MET A 131 6.55 -10.76 0.32
N LEU A 132 6.04 -9.78 -0.44
CA LEU A 132 5.06 -10.02 -1.51
C LEU A 132 5.71 -10.55 -2.80
N ARG A 133 7.04 -10.46 -2.90
CA ARG A 133 7.85 -10.95 -4.03
C ARG A 133 8.34 -12.38 -3.84
N GLU A 134 8.12 -12.98 -2.67
CA GLU A 134 8.44 -14.39 -2.44
C GLU A 134 7.65 -15.27 -3.41
N GLU A 135 8.21 -16.41 -3.84
CA GLU A 135 7.53 -17.38 -4.73
C GLU A 135 6.19 -17.85 -4.12
N THR A 136 6.11 -17.92 -2.80
CA THR A 136 4.88 -18.21 -2.05
C THR A 136 4.68 -17.18 -0.96
N PRO A 137 4.07 -16.02 -1.28
CA PRO A 137 3.85 -14.98 -0.29
C PRO A 137 2.99 -15.48 0.87
N ARG A 138 3.35 -15.07 2.09
CA ARG A 138 2.52 -15.34 3.28
C ARG A 138 1.14 -14.73 3.12
N GLN A 139 0.12 -15.46 3.55
CA GLN A 139 -1.27 -15.05 3.35
C GLN A 139 -1.60 -13.77 4.11
N GLU A 140 -1.02 -13.57 5.30
CA GLU A 140 -1.16 -12.35 6.09
C GLU A 140 -0.58 -11.13 5.36
N ALA A 141 0.53 -11.28 4.63
CA ALA A 141 1.08 -10.21 3.81
C ALA A 141 0.12 -9.84 2.67
N LEU A 142 -0.47 -10.83 1.99
CA LEU A 142 -1.45 -10.61 0.94
C LEU A 142 -2.72 -9.93 1.47
N VAL A 143 -3.16 -10.26 2.69
CA VAL A 143 -4.28 -9.58 3.34
C VAL A 143 -3.94 -8.11 3.58
N ILE A 144 -2.80 -7.81 4.21
CA ILE A 144 -2.36 -6.42 4.45
C ILE A 144 -2.29 -5.65 3.12
N PHE A 145 -1.73 -6.23 2.07
CA PHE A 145 -1.66 -5.61 0.75
C PHE A 145 -3.04 -5.44 0.11
N SER A 146 -3.99 -6.33 0.38
CA SER A 146 -5.39 -6.17 -0.07
C SER A 146 -6.07 -4.94 0.53
N TYR A 147 -5.74 -4.57 1.79
CA TYR A 147 -6.20 -3.31 2.37
C TYR A 147 -5.56 -2.09 1.69
N PHE A 148 -4.27 -2.15 1.31
CA PHE A 148 -3.65 -1.11 0.48
C PHE A 148 -4.41 -0.94 -0.86
N CYS A 149 -4.77 -2.03 -1.53
CA CYS A 149 -5.52 -2.02 -2.79
C CYS A 149 -6.91 -1.37 -2.70
N MET A 150 -7.42 -1.08 -1.49
CA MET A 150 -8.66 -0.29 -1.32
C MET A 150 -8.43 1.21 -1.44
N LEU A 151 -7.23 1.71 -1.16
CA LEU A 151 -6.92 3.15 -1.15
C LEU A 151 -7.00 3.77 -2.55
N PRO A 152 -6.46 3.17 -3.64
CA PRO A 152 -6.57 3.76 -4.97
C PRO A 152 -8.01 3.97 -5.45
N LYS A 153 -8.97 3.15 -4.96
CA LYS A 153 -10.40 3.31 -5.29
C LYS A 153 -10.98 4.65 -4.79
N LYS A 154 -10.32 5.31 -3.84
CA LYS A 154 -10.69 6.65 -3.34
C LYS A 154 -10.13 7.79 -4.18
N LEU A 155 -9.40 7.49 -5.26
CA LEU A 155 -8.85 8.47 -6.19
C LEU A 155 -9.42 8.33 -7.60
N PRO A 156 -10.75 8.38 -7.79
CA PRO A 156 -11.38 8.11 -9.10
C PRO A 156 -10.97 9.11 -10.19
N ARG A 157 -10.49 10.30 -9.80
CA ARG A 157 -10.02 11.35 -10.73
C ARG A 157 -8.65 11.04 -11.34
N GLN A 158 -7.90 10.08 -10.79
CA GLN A 158 -6.54 9.76 -11.22
C GLN A 158 -6.56 8.64 -12.26
N TRP A 159 -6.94 8.98 -13.50
CA TRP A 159 -7.13 8.00 -14.59
C TRP A 159 -5.93 7.05 -14.82
N TRP A 160 -4.71 7.50 -14.53
CA TRP A 160 -3.48 6.73 -14.68
C TRP A 160 -3.35 5.61 -13.63
N LEU A 161 -4.12 5.66 -12.53
CA LEU A 161 -4.16 4.62 -11.50
C LEU A 161 -5.13 3.47 -11.83
N ASN A 162 -6.15 3.68 -12.66
CA ASN A 162 -7.28 2.75 -12.78
C ASN A 162 -6.87 1.31 -13.12
N ARG A 163 -6.23 1.10 -14.27
CA ARG A 163 -5.85 -0.26 -14.73
C ARG A 163 -4.84 -0.92 -13.80
N TRP A 164 -3.89 -0.13 -13.29
CA TRP A 164 -2.88 -0.63 -12.35
C TRP A 164 -3.55 -1.10 -11.05
N ALA A 165 -4.34 -0.24 -10.40
CA ALA A 165 -5.04 -0.51 -9.15
C ALA A 165 -5.98 -1.73 -9.26
N ASP A 166 -6.75 -1.82 -10.34
CA ASP A 166 -7.64 -2.95 -10.57
C ASP A 166 -6.85 -4.25 -10.76
N SER A 167 -5.76 -4.23 -11.54
CA SER A 167 -4.94 -5.41 -11.78
C SER A 167 -4.27 -5.94 -10.50
N ILE A 168 -3.66 -5.06 -9.69
CA ILE A 168 -3.00 -5.48 -8.45
C ILE A 168 -4.02 -6.00 -7.43
N LYS A 169 -5.22 -5.40 -7.37
CA LYS A 169 -6.28 -5.85 -6.48
C LYS A 169 -6.73 -7.27 -6.84
N ILE A 170 -7.07 -7.51 -8.11
CA ILE A 170 -7.56 -8.81 -8.58
C ILE A 170 -6.51 -9.89 -8.31
N ARG A 171 -5.25 -9.65 -8.71
CA ARG A 171 -4.16 -10.62 -8.54
C ARG A 171 -3.89 -10.93 -7.08
N THR A 172 -3.85 -9.92 -6.22
CA THR A 172 -3.66 -10.11 -4.77
C THR A 172 -4.78 -10.97 -4.19
N TYR A 173 -6.04 -10.68 -4.56
CA TYR A 173 -7.19 -11.42 -4.07
C TYR A 173 -7.23 -12.87 -4.58
N GLU A 174 -6.78 -13.12 -5.81
CA GLU A 174 -6.68 -14.46 -6.39
C GLU A 174 -5.66 -15.35 -5.67
N LEU A 175 -4.56 -14.78 -5.17
CA LEU A 175 -3.53 -15.50 -4.38
C LEU A 175 -3.96 -15.80 -2.94
N LEU A 176 -4.98 -15.12 -2.42
CA LEU A 176 -5.52 -15.41 -1.11
C LEU A 176 -6.25 -16.75 -1.10
N ASP A 177 -6.01 -17.54 -0.06
CA ASP A 177 -6.81 -18.72 0.25
C ASP A 177 -8.21 -18.36 0.75
N ALA A 178 -9.06 -19.38 0.92
CA ALA A 178 -10.45 -19.18 1.32
C ALA A 178 -10.60 -18.56 2.72
N GLU A 179 -9.69 -18.86 3.65
CA GLU A 179 -9.74 -18.33 5.01
C GLU A 179 -9.37 -16.85 5.03
N HIS A 180 -8.24 -16.49 4.43
CA HIS A 180 -7.69 -15.14 4.47
C HIS A 180 -8.49 -14.14 3.63
N ARG A 181 -9.24 -14.60 2.61
CA ARG A 181 -10.26 -13.77 1.95
C ARG A 181 -11.28 -13.22 2.93
N THR A 182 -11.63 -13.96 3.99
CA THR A 182 -12.58 -13.50 5.02
C THR A 182 -11.99 -12.42 5.94
N TRP A 183 -10.67 -12.21 5.93
CA TRP A 183 -10.01 -11.17 6.72
C TRP A 183 -10.04 -9.81 6.02
N VAL A 184 -10.35 -9.78 4.72
CA VAL A 184 -10.44 -8.55 3.92
C VAL A 184 -11.84 -7.95 4.09
N VAL A 185 -11.94 -6.92 4.94
CA VAL A 185 -13.20 -6.21 5.22
C VAL A 185 -13.14 -4.83 4.59
N GLU A 186 -14.08 -4.51 3.70
CA GLU A 186 -14.15 -3.18 3.09
C GLU A 186 -14.73 -2.15 4.09
N PRO A 187 -14.24 -0.90 4.10
CA PRO A 187 -14.75 0.17 4.98
C PRO A 187 -16.27 0.39 4.91
N THR A 188 -16.87 0.20 3.75
CA THR A 188 -18.32 0.32 3.54
C THR A 188 -19.13 -0.68 4.38
N MET A 189 -18.58 -1.86 4.66
CA MET A 189 -19.21 -2.86 5.53
C MET A 189 -19.18 -2.43 7.01
N ILE A 190 -18.22 -1.59 7.38
CA ILE A 190 -18.05 -1.08 8.74
C ILE A 190 -18.94 0.16 8.92
N ASP A 191 -18.95 1.06 7.94
CA ASP A 191 -19.80 2.27 7.95
C ASP A 191 -21.31 1.93 7.89
N GLY A 192 -21.69 0.81 7.24
CA GLY A 192 -23.08 0.37 7.09
C GLY A 192 -23.66 -0.44 8.25
N GLY A 193 -22.89 -0.66 9.32
CA GLY A 193 -23.29 -1.40 10.52
C GLY A 193 -23.76 -0.51 11.69
N GLY A 194 -23.99 0.79 11.44
CA GLY A 194 -24.43 1.78 12.44
C GLY A 194 -25.90 2.15 12.32
#